data_AF-A0A0H2S2B3-F1
#
_entry.id   AF-A0A0H2S2B3-F1
#
_cell.length_a   1.000
_cell.length_b   1.000
_cell.length_c   1.000
_cell.angle_alpha   90.00
_cell.angle_beta   90.00
_cell.angle_gamma   90.00
#
_symmetry.space_group_name_H-M   'P 1'
#
loop_
_entity.id
_entity.type
_entity.pdbx_description
1 polymer ?
#
loop_
_entity_poly.entity_id
_entity_poly.type
_entity_poly.pdbx_seq_one_letter_code
_entity_poly.pdbx_strand_id
1 'polypeptide(L)'
;MSSSQEGLSGYQIGARNRNPYPCDHCIRDRRKCEVQTGVPCIRCTEKGRSCTVHGYTKEYYHNALVQENFNRHPFLFPRTEGDGFLALMNSNGHLCLQHVTLHYVKIGPPIVVNPQVLQWINGNQTSMVDNMFNQLYNNNNNF
;
A
#
# COMPACT_ATOMS: atom_id res chain seq x y z
N MET A 1 -0.09 13.95 33.42
CA MET A 1 0.04 14.92 32.31
C MET A 1 -0.51 14.23 31.07
N SER A 2 -1.78 14.48 30.78
CA SER A 2 -2.51 13.86 29.68
C SER A 2 -2.08 14.53 28.39
N SER A 3 -1.34 13.82 27.54
CA SER A 3 -0.96 14.29 26.21
C SER A 3 -2.24 14.53 25.41
N SER A 4 -2.53 15.80 25.13
CA SER A 4 -3.56 16.24 24.21
C SER A 4 -3.29 15.64 22.84
N GLN A 5 -3.87 14.48 22.54
CA GLN A 5 -4.05 14.03 21.17
C GLN A 5 -5.02 15.02 20.53
N GLU A 6 -4.49 16.01 19.81
CA GLU A 6 -5.27 16.84 18.90
C GLU A 6 -5.94 15.90 17.89
N GLY A 7 -7.22 15.64 18.14
CA GLY A 7 -8.03 14.74 17.32
C GLY A 7 -8.10 15.31 15.91
N LEU A 8 -7.56 14.55 14.95
CA LEU A 8 -7.71 14.82 13.53
C LEU A 8 -9.17 15.17 13.24
N SER A 9 -9.41 16.28 12.55
CA SER A 9 -10.76 16.67 12.15
C SER A 9 -11.42 15.56 11.33
N GLY A 10 -12.75 15.45 11.38
CA GLY A 10 -13.49 14.48 10.56
C GLY A 10 -13.16 14.57 9.06
N TYR A 11 -12.75 15.75 8.58
CA TYR A 11 -12.25 15.95 7.23
C TYR A 11 -10.88 15.30 7.00
N GLN A 12 -9.94 15.46 7.94
CA GLN A 12 -8.61 14.82 7.88
C GLN A 12 -8.69 13.30 8.00
N ILE A 13 -9.57 12.78 8.88
CA ILE A 13 -9.89 11.35 8.95
C ILE A 13 -10.50 10.87 7.63
N GLY A 14 -11.45 11.65 7.09
CA GLY A 14 -12.11 11.36 5.83
C GLY A 14 -11.16 11.36 4.63
N ALA A 15 -10.13 12.21 4.63
CA ALA A 15 -9.09 12.29 3.61
C ALA A 15 -8.06 11.16 3.76
N ARG A 16 -7.62 10.84 4.99
CA ARG A 16 -6.76 9.68 5.28
C ARG A 16 -7.39 8.36 4.84
N ASN A 17 -8.70 8.20 5.04
CA ASN A 17 -9.43 6.98 4.66
C ASN A 17 -9.88 6.95 3.20
N ARG A 18 -9.50 7.94 2.36
CA ARG A 18 -9.76 7.86 0.91
C ARG A 18 -8.79 6.86 0.32
N ASN A 19 -9.32 5.71 -0.11
CA ASN A 19 -8.56 4.81 -0.96
C ASN A 19 -8.41 5.45 -2.37
N PRO A 20 -7.20 5.82 -2.82
CA PRO A 20 -6.98 6.34 -4.17
C PRO A 20 -7.29 5.30 -5.26
N TYR A 21 -7.34 4.02 -4.89
CA TYR A 21 -7.64 2.88 -5.75
C TYR A 21 -8.94 2.18 -5.32
N PRO A 22 -10.11 2.79 -5.58
CA PRO A 22 -11.39 2.24 -5.12
C PRO A 22 -11.69 0.86 -5.73
N CYS A 23 -12.37 0.00 -4.97
CA CYS A 23 -12.81 -1.30 -5.47
C CYS A 23 -13.90 -1.18 -6.55
N ASP A 24 -14.05 -2.22 -7.38
CA ASP A 24 -14.99 -2.28 -8.50
C ASP A 24 -16.42 -1.93 -8.07
N HIS A 25 -16.80 -2.39 -6.88
CA HIS A 25 -18.12 -2.16 -6.32
C HIS A 25 -18.36 -0.70 -5.91
N CYS A 26 -17.36 -0.02 -5.34
CA CYS A 26 -17.48 1.38 -4.98
C CYS A 26 -17.48 2.28 -6.23
N ILE A 27 -16.69 1.92 -7.24
CA ILE A 27 -16.69 2.57 -8.56
C ILE A 27 -18.08 2.45 -9.19
N ARG A 28 -18.61 1.22 -9.30
CA ARG A 28 -19.93 0.94 -9.89
C ARG A 28 -21.06 1.66 -9.16
N ASP A 29 -21.04 1.64 -7.83
CA ASP A 29 -22.05 2.31 -7.00
C ASP A 29 -21.89 3.85 -7.00
N ARG A 30 -20.81 4.40 -7.62
CA ARG A 30 -20.38 5.81 -7.56
C ARG A 30 -20.30 6.34 -6.12
N ARG A 31 -19.76 5.53 -5.21
CA ARG A 31 -19.62 5.87 -3.78
C ARG A 31 -18.15 5.88 -3.37
N LYS A 32 -17.86 6.63 -2.31
CA LYS A 32 -16.54 6.66 -1.67
C LYS A 32 -16.15 5.25 -1.22
N CYS A 33 -14.92 4.84 -1.50
CA CYS A 33 -14.34 3.61 -1.00
C CYS A 33 -13.54 3.91 0.27
N GLU A 34 -14.11 3.54 1.42
CA GLU A 34 -13.51 3.78 2.73
C GLU A 34 -12.88 2.50 3.28
N VAL A 35 -11.63 2.61 3.73
CA VAL A 35 -10.83 1.51 4.28
C VAL A 35 -10.39 1.92 5.69
N GLN A 36 -10.59 1.04 6.67
CA GLN A 36 -10.25 1.30 8.08
C GLN A 36 -9.10 0.41 8.55
N THR A 37 -9.11 -0.87 8.18
CA THR A 37 -8.08 -1.86 8.53
C THR A 37 -7.52 -2.59 7.32
N GLY A 38 -7.82 -2.12 6.10
CA GLY A 38 -7.39 -2.70 4.84
C GLY A 38 -8.54 -3.15 3.94
N VAL A 39 -8.32 -4.24 3.21
CA VAL A 39 -9.32 -4.89 2.34
C VAL A 39 -9.90 -6.10 3.10
N PRO A 40 -11.23 -6.29 3.11
CA PRO A 40 -12.26 -5.57 2.36
C PRO A 40 -12.56 -4.14 2.87
N CYS A 41 -13.08 -3.29 1.98
CA CYS A 41 -13.53 -1.94 2.36
C CYS A 41 -14.84 -2.00 3.17
N ILE A 42 -15.14 -0.95 3.95
CA ILE A 42 -16.29 -0.90 4.89
C ILE A 42 -17.59 -1.33 4.20
N ARG A 43 -17.88 -0.76 3.02
CA ARG A 43 -19.11 -1.06 2.26
C ARG A 43 -19.18 -2.50 1.75
N CYS A 44 -18.04 -3.12 1.45
CA CYS A 44 -18.01 -4.51 1.02
C CYS A 44 -18.25 -5.44 2.21
N THR A 45 -17.68 -5.10 3.38
CA THR A 45 -17.94 -5.78 4.65
C THR A 45 -19.42 -5.71 5.04
N GLU A 46 -20.01 -4.50 5.05
CA GLU A 46 -21.43 -4.28 5.41
C GLU A 46 -22.40 -5.04 4.50
N LYS A 47 -22.06 -5.16 3.22
CA LYS A 47 -22.89 -5.86 2.22
C LYS A 47 -22.57 -7.34 2.11
N GLY A 48 -21.60 -7.87 2.85
CA GLY A 48 -21.18 -9.27 2.77
C GLY A 48 -20.67 -9.69 1.39
N ARG A 49 -19.96 -8.81 0.67
CA ARG A 49 -19.44 -9.07 -0.68
C ARG A 49 -17.91 -9.00 -0.73
N SER A 50 -17.31 -9.76 -1.64
CA SER A 50 -15.88 -9.70 -1.89
C SER A 50 -15.48 -8.33 -2.42
N CYS A 51 -14.40 -7.77 -1.88
CA CYS A 51 -13.86 -6.49 -2.33
C CYS A 51 -12.85 -6.75 -3.46
N THR A 52 -13.23 -6.45 -4.70
CA THR A 52 -12.41 -6.73 -5.88
C THR A 52 -11.86 -5.48 -6.55
N VAL A 53 -10.75 -5.65 -7.28
CA VAL A 53 -10.21 -4.69 -8.23
C VAL A 53 -10.00 -5.45 -9.55
N HIS A 54 -10.52 -4.91 -10.65
CA HIS A 54 -10.51 -5.57 -11.96
C HIS A 54 -11.10 -7.00 -11.94
N GLY A 55 -12.09 -7.25 -11.07
CA GLY A 55 -12.73 -8.55 -10.91
C GLY A 55 -12.01 -9.54 -9.99
N TYR A 56 -10.83 -9.18 -9.46
CA TYR A 56 -10.02 -10.07 -8.65
C TYR A 56 -9.92 -9.65 -7.19
N THR A 57 -9.81 -10.62 -6.27
CA THR A 57 -9.68 -10.35 -4.83
C THR A 57 -8.23 -10.07 -4.43
N LYS A 58 -8.04 -9.60 -3.19
CA LYS A 58 -6.70 -9.42 -2.61
C LYS A 58 -5.93 -10.73 -2.56
N GLU A 59 -6.58 -11.84 -2.26
CA GLU A 59 -5.97 -13.18 -2.19
C GLU A 59 -5.46 -13.62 -3.56
N TYR A 60 -6.22 -13.34 -4.64
CA TYR A 60 -5.77 -13.61 -6.01
C TYR A 60 -4.47 -12.87 -6.31
N TYR A 61 -4.43 -11.56 -6.07
CA TYR A 61 -3.23 -10.75 -6.34
C TYR A 61 -2.05 -11.15 -5.45
N HIS A 62 -2.29 -11.49 -4.18
CA HIS A 62 -1.26 -12.03 -3.31
C HIS A 62 -0.64 -13.31 -3.89
N ASN A 63 -1.48 -14.26 -4.33
CA ASN A 63 -1.01 -15.51 -4.91
C ASN A 63 -0.25 -15.29 -6.22
N ALA A 64 -0.72 -14.37 -7.06
CA ALA A 64 -0.01 -13.97 -8.28
C ALA A 64 1.39 -13.42 -7.95
N LEU A 65 1.52 -12.55 -6.94
CA LEU A 65 2.82 -12.04 -6.49
C LEU A 65 3.75 -13.16 -5.97
N VAL A 66 3.22 -14.12 -5.22
CA VAL A 66 4.00 -15.27 -4.75
C VAL A 66 4.52 -16.11 -5.92
N GLN A 67 3.67 -16.36 -6.92
CA GLN A 67 4.04 -17.13 -8.12
C GLN A 67 5.10 -16.41 -8.96
N GLU A 68 4.95 -15.10 -9.17
CA GLU A 68 5.93 -14.26 -9.86
C GLU A 68 7.29 -14.24 -9.15
N ASN A 69 7.30 -14.45 -7.83
CA ASN A 69 8.50 -14.49 -7.01
C ASN A 69 9.01 -15.92 -6.76
N PHE A 70 8.83 -16.83 -7.72
CA PHE A 70 9.29 -18.23 -7.67
C PHE A 70 8.78 -18.98 -6.43
N ASN A 71 7.52 -18.77 -6.06
CA ASN A 71 6.86 -19.31 -4.85
C ASN A 71 7.54 -18.90 -3.53
N ARG A 72 8.37 -17.85 -3.54
CA ARG A 72 8.90 -17.24 -2.31
C ARG A 72 7.94 -16.16 -1.86
N HIS A 73 7.64 -16.13 -0.57
CA HIS A 73 6.79 -15.07 -0.02
C HIS A 73 7.44 -13.70 -0.29
N PRO A 74 6.74 -12.79 -0.97
CA PRO A 74 7.24 -11.44 -1.15
C PRO A 74 7.36 -10.76 0.22
N PHE A 75 8.46 -10.03 0.43
CA PHE A 75 8.55 -9.14 1.58
C PHE A 75 7.64 -7.94 1.32
N LEU A 76 6.49 -7.96 1.98
CA LEU A 76 5.51 -6.89 1.94
C LEU A 76 5.71 -6.01 3.16
N PHE A 77 5.94 -4.72 2.90
CA PHE A 77 5.97 -3.69 3.91
C PHE A 77 4.63 -2.97 3.88
N PRO A 78 3.64 -3.42 4.68
CA PRO A 78 2.39 -2.70 4.80
C PRO A 78 2.67 -1.34 5.43
N ARG A 79 2.13 -0.27 4.87
CA ARG A 79 1.89 0.91 5.70
C ARG A 79 0.80 0.55 6.69
N THR A 80 0.94 1.02 7.92
CA THR A 80 -0.04 0.81 9.00
C THR A 80 -1.46 1.23 8.64
N GLU A 81 -1.64 2.06 7.59
CA GLU A 81 -2.95 2.60 7.19
C GLU A 81 -3.17 2.63 5.65
N GLY A 82 -2.46 1.83 4.83
CA GLY A 82 -2.58 2.00 3.37
C GLY A 82 -1.83 1.05 2.45
N ASP A 83 -1.69 1.50 1.20
CA ASP A 83 -0.81 0.98 0.17
C ASP A 83 0.63 0.76 0.70
N GLY A 84 1.31 -0.24 0.16
CA GLY A 84 2.55 -0.78 0.72
C GLY A 84 3.63 -0.97 -0.32
N PHE A 85 4.76 -1.52 0.09
CA PHE A 85 5.87 -1.80 -0.81
C PHE A 85 6.20 -3.28 -0.85
N LEU A 86 6.51 -3.75 -2.04
CA LEU A 86 6.98 -5.08 -2.36
C LEU A 86 8.49 -5.00 -2.60
N ALA A 87 9.30 -5.68 -1.78
CA ALA A 87 10.72 -5.83 -2.07
C ALA A 87 10.96 -6.97 -3.07
N LEU A 88 11.73 -6.66 -4.12
CA LEU A 88 12.09 -7.53 -5.23
C LEU A 88 13.60 -7.55 -5.40
N MET A 89 14.14 -8.67 -5.87
CA MET A 89 15.52 -8.73 -6.36
C MET A 89 15.47 -8.89 -7.87
N ASN A 90 16.13 -7.99 -8.61
CA ASN A 90 16.18 -8.09 -10.07
C ASN A 90 17.25 -9.11 -10.53
N SER A 91 17.31 -9.37 -11.84
CA SER A 91 18.27 -10.31 -12.44
C SER A 91 19.74 -9.94 -12.22
N ASN A 92 20.02 -8.67 -11.92
CA ASN A 92 21.37 -8.16 -11.69
C ASN A 92 21.75 -8.22 -10.19
N GLY A 93 20.88 -8.78 -9.34
CA GLY A 93 21.10 -8.85 -7.89
C GLY A 93 20.81 -7.54 -7.16
N HIS A 94 20.27 -6.52 -7.83
CA HIS A 94 19.87 -5.28 -7.16
C HIS A 94 18.51 -5.45 -6.49
N LEU A 95 18.43 -4.92 -5.27
CA LEU A 95 17.19 -4.80 -4.54
C LEU A 95 16.34 -3.66 -5.11
N CYS A 96 15.06 -3.91 -5.32
CA CYS A 96 14.10 -2.94 -5.81
C CYS A 96 12.88 -2.92 -4.88
N LEU A 97 12.24 -1.75 -4.75
CA LEU A 97 10.92 -1.60 -4.14
C LEU A 97 9.88 -1.30 -5.21
N GLN A 98 8.79 -2.03 -5.18
CA GLN A 98 7.63 -1.83 -6.04
C GLN A 98 6.46 -1.37 -5.18
N HIS A 99 5.87 -0.22 -5.51
CA HIS A 99 4.66 0.24 -4.83
C HIS A 99 3.49 -0.69 -5.18
N VAL A 100 2.65 -1.03 -4.20
CA VAL A 100 1.47 -1.88 -4.36
C VAL A 100 0.25 -1.31 -3.63
N THR A 101 -0.92 -1.41 -4.23
CA THR A 101 -2.20 -1.04 -3.59
C THR A 101 -2.49 -1.93 -2.38
N LEU A 102 -3.52 -1.59 -1.61
CA LEU A 102 -4.10 -2.44 -0.56
C LEU A 102 -4.58 -3.82 -1.07
N HIS A 103 -4.86 -3.94 -2.37
CA HIS A 103 -5.21 -5.18 -3.07
C HIS A 103 -3.98 -5.88 -3.66
N TYR A 104 -2.76 -5.44 -3.36
CA TYR A 104 -1.51 -5.95 -3.92
C TYR A 104 -1.33 -5.74 -5.44
N VAL A 105 -2.02 -4.75 -6.01
CA VAL A 105 -1.84 -4.36 -7.41
C VAL A 105 -0.62 -3.45 -7.52
N LYS A 106 0.34 -3.78 -8.38
CA LYS A 106 1.56 -2.96 -8.59
C LYS A 106 1.22 -1.60 -9.19
N ILE A 107 1.84 -0.55 -8.68
CA ILE A 107 1.69 0.84 -9.14
C ILE A 107 3.05 1.34 -9.64
N GLY A 108 3.13 1.70 -10.93
CA GLY A 108 4.35 2.24 -11.54
C GLY A 108 5.51 1.24 -11.62
N PRO A 109 6.69 1.66 -12.09
CA PRO A 109 7.87 0.81 -12.20
C PRO A 109 8.57 0.57 -10.84
N PRO A 110 9.34 -0.53 -10.68
CA PRO A 110 10.17 -0.75 -9.50
C PRO A 110 11.28 0.29 -9.38
N ILE A 111 11.59 0.69 -8.14
CA ILE A 111 12.66 1.63 -7.81
C ILE A 111 13.83 0.86 -7.21
N VAL A 112 15.01 0.98 -7.80
CA VAL A 112 16.23 0.37 -7.25
C VAL A 112 16.59 1.07 -5.94
N VAL A 113 16.84 0.30 -4.89
CA VAL A 113 17.20 0.81 -3.56
C VAL A 113 18.53 0.20 -3.09
N ASN A 114 19.25 0.97 -2.27
CA ASN A 114 20.45 0.46 -1.61
C ASN A 114 20.04 -0.62 -0.59
N PRO A 115 20.74 -1.76 -0.49
CA PRO A 115 20.47 -2.80 0.50
C PRO A 115 20.37 -2.32 1.95
N GLN A 116 21.06 -1.22 2.30
CA GLN A 116 20.97 -0.61 3.63
C GLN A 116 19.54 -0.18 3.98
N VAL A 117 18.69 0.16 3.00
CA VAL A 117 17.30 0.58 3.23
C VAL A 117 16.46 -0.50 3.92
N LEU A 118 16.77 -1.79 3.72
CA LEU A 118 16.03 -2.89 4.39
C LEU A 118 16.27 -2.96 5.90
N GLN A 119 17.48 -2.64 6.35
CA GLN A 119 17.81 -2.67 7.78
C GLN A 119 17.04 -1.59 8.54
N TRP A 120 16.74 -0.47 7.89
CA TRP A 120 15.99 0.64 8.46
C TRP A 120 14.49 0.36 8.54
N ILE A 121 13.95 -0.37 7.55
CA ILE A 121 12.53 -0.76 7.53
C ILE A 121 12.22 -1.79 8.65
N ASN A 122 13.19 -2.65 9.00
CA ASN A 122 13.02 -3.62 10.08
C ASN A 122 13.15 -3.01 11.49
N GLY A 123 13.75 -1.82 11.60
CA GLY A 123 14.14 -1.21 12.88
C GLY A 123 13.24 -0.09 13.39
N ASN A 124 12.51 0.63 12.53
CA ASN A 124 11.70 1.78 12.92
C ASN A 124 10.34 1.81 12.21
N GLN A 125 9.27 1.84 13.00
CA GLN A 125 7.89 1.94 12.55
C GLN A 125 7.67 3.17 11.63
N THR A 126 7.34 2.87 10.37
CA THR A 126 6.52 3.61 9.38
C THR A 126 6.82 5.08 9.05
N SER A 127 7.14 5.96 9.99
CA SER A 127 7.23 7.41 9.75
C SER A 127 8.46 7.87 8.95
N MET A 128 9.57 7.11 8.99
CA MET A 128 10.80 7.43 8.25
C MET A 128 10.78 6.94 6.80
N VAL A 129 10.10 5.82 6.52
CA VAL A 129 9.89 5.32 5.15
C VAL A 129 9.13 6.38 4.36
N ASP A 130 8.10 6.99 4.97
CA ASP A 130 7.30 8.05 4.36
C ASP A 130 8.15 9.29 4.00
N ASN A 131 9.11 9.67 4.85
CA ASN A 131 10.01 10.81 4.60
C ASN A 131 11.06 10.54 3.51
N MET A 132 11.68 9.35 3.50
CA MET A 132 12.60 8.98 2.41
C MET A 132 11.88 8.87 1.06
N PHE A 133 10.65 8.36 1.05
CA PHE A 133 9.85 8.30 -0.18
C PHE A 133 9.43 9.67 -0.67
N ASN A 134 9.03 10.60 0.21
CA ASN A 134 8.77 11.98 -0.19
C ASN A 134 10.03 12.65 -0.79
N GLN A 135 11.23 12.35 -0.28
CA GLN A 135 12.48 12.85 -0.86
C GLN A 135 12.77 12.24 -2.24
N LEU A 136 12.62 10.92 -2.41
CA LEU A 136 12.84 10.26 -3.69
C LEU A 136 11.79 10.67 -4.75
N TYR A 137 10.53 10.82 -4.34
CA TYR A 137 9.43 11.22 -5.23
C TYR A 137 9.53 12.69 -5.66
N ASN A 138 9.92 13.59 -4.74
CA ASN A 138 10.10 15.01 -5.08
C ASN A 138 11.37 15.26 -5.91
N ASN A 139 12.42 14.44 -5.76
CA ASN A 139 13.63 14.56 -6.56
C ASN A 139 13.46 14.07 -8.01
N ASN A 140 12.53 13.14 -8.27
CA ASN A 140 12.28 12.62 -9.62
C ASN A 140 11.25 13.43 -10.44
N ASN A 141 10.57 14.41 -9.85
CA ASN A 141 9.60 15.28 -10.54
C ASN A 141 10.16 16.67 -10.91
N ASN A 142 11.48 16.88 -10.77
CA ASN A 142 12.17 18.13 -11.14
C ASN A 142 12.92 18.03 -12.49
N PHE A 143 12.48 17.16 -13.40
CA PHE A 143 12.94 17.08 -14.79
C PHE A 143 11.78 17.24 -15.76
#